data_AF-A0A087UD43-F1
#
_entry.id   AF-A0A087UD43-F1
#
_cell.length_a   1.000
_cell.length_b   1.000
_cell.length_c   1.000
_cell.angle_alpha   90.00
_cell.angle_beta   90.00
_cell.angle_gamma   90.00
#
_symmetry.space_group_name_H-M   'P 1'
#
loop_
_entity.id
_entity.type
_entity.pdbx_description
1 polymer ?
#
loop_
_entity_poly.entity_id
_entity_poly.type
_entity_poly.pdbx_seq_one_letter_code
_entity_poly.pdbx_strand_id
1 'polypeptide(L)'
;MIKPDYAEIGVNTSTLLCCEIAHTRSQQHPTHDQQSRNEQPRVLLPIQPFQPPSNHRLLQKFYVILPARQGGIEVFCYTQEDINKLQEYMQKADVQADVKRREKRRPRCAIHDVSEQIKSEELIAELSATAEVSANLYKPLFRLKERRPNRVQWIIECTNTVFAAVLKLRKIYTDWQAHTITEFLGIKICFKCQQFGHLQDKCQSKKTFCAYCARLHNVKDCRAEMAACINCGDSNKQFGTHFDYQHPAYDSNCPSYQRTAYNVRLNTEY
;
A
#
# COMPACT_ATOMS: atom_id res chain seq x y z
N MET A 1 -32.67 -12.11 -12.26
CA MET A 1 -31.80 -11.36 -11.33
C MET A 1 -30.70 -10.69 -12.14
N ILE A 2 -30.64 -9.38 -12.04
CA ILE A 2 -29.87 -8.47 -12.90
C ILE A 2 -28.39 -8.52 -12.51
N LYS A 3 -27.50 -8.80 -13.47
CA LYS A 3 -26.05 -8.68 -13.31
C LYS A 3 -25.68 -7.18 -13.32
N PRO A 4 -24.77 -6.69 -12.46
CA PRO A 4 -24.18 -5.39 -12.67
C PRO A 4 -23.18 -5.46 -13.83
N ASP A 5 -23.43 -4.64 -14.82
CA ASP A 5 -22.59 -4.35 -15.98
C ASP A 5 -21.42 -3.47 -15.51
N TYR A 6 -20.23 -4.05 -15.37
CA TYR A 6 -19.01 -3.29 -15.09
C TYR A 6 -18.41 -2.84 -16.41
N ALA A 7 -18.96 -1.76 -16.95
CA ALA A 7 -18.34 -1.03 -18.03
C ALA A 7 -16.94 -0.55 -17.60
N GLU A 8 -15.97 -0.80 -18.48
CA GLU A 8 -14.58 -0.39 -18.39
C GLU A 8 -14.47 1.10 -18.04
N ILE A 9 -13.97 1.43 -16.84
CA ILE A 9 -13.54 2.79 -16.51
C ILE A 9 -12.01 2.78 -16.49
N GLY A 10 -11.47 3.58 -17.39
CA GLY A 10 -10.11 3.57 -17.86
C GLY A 10 -9.01 3.85 -16.82
N VAL A 11 -7.80 3.65 -17.33
CA VAL A 11 -6.51 3.64 -16.66
C VAL A 11 -6.30 4.87 -15.75
N ASN A 12 -6.36 4.68 -14.43
CA ASN A 12 -5.87 5.68 -13.48
C ASN A 12 -4.34 5.72 -13.52
N THR A 13 -3.78 6.84 -13.98
CA THR A 13 -2.32 7.05 -14.07
C THR A 13 -1.90 8.11 -13.06
N SER A 14 -1.18 7.72 -12.01
CA SER A 14 -0.64 8.66 -11.01
C SER A 14 0.75 9.14 -11.42
N THR A 15 1.01 10.43 -11.27
CA THR A 15 2.32 11.04 -11.50
C THR A 15 2.80 11.69 -10.20
N LEU A 16 4.05 11.45 -9.83
CA LEU A 16 4.68 12.03 -8.64
C LEU A 16 5.63 13.14 -9.10
N LEU A 17 5.38 14.36 -8.63
CA LEU A 17 6.32 15.47 -8.71
C LEU A 17 7.18 15.49 -7.44
N CYS A 18 8.49 15.43 -7.58
CA CYS A 18 9.41 15.75 -6.50
C CYS A 18 10.01 17.15 -6.76
N CYS A 19 9.57 18.16 -6.01
CA CYS A 19 10.24 19.46 -5.97
C CYS A 19 11.25 19.43 -4.81
N GLU A 20 12.54 19.26 -5.12
CA GLU A 20 13.59 19.63 -4.16
C GLU A 20 13.75 21.15 -4.19
N ILE A 21 13.13 21.85 -3.23
CA ILE A 21 13.42 23.27 -3.03
C ILE A 21 14.79 23.38 -2.37
N ALA A 22 15.81 23.69 -3.16
CA ALA A 22 17.12 24.05 -2.65
C ALA A 22 17.02 25.36 -1.85
N HIS A 23 16.92 25.25 -0.52
CA HIS A 23 17.00 26.42 0.34
C HIS A 23 18.47 26.83 0.53
N THR A 24 18.89 27.86 -0.19
CA THR A 24 20.08 28.65 0.14
C THR A 24 19.97 29.20 1.56
N ARG A 25 20.87 28.77 2.45
CA ARG A 25 21.02 29.29 3.82
C ARG A 25 21.53 30.74 3.76
N SER A 26 20.73 31.69 4.24
CA SER A 26 21.25 32.94 4.79
C SER A 26 21.08 32.92 6.32
N GLN A 27 22.19 33.22 7.00
CA GLN A 27 22.30 33.27 8.45
C GLN A 27 21.56 34.50 8.99
N GLN A 28 20.85 34.34 10.11
CA GLN A 28 20.77 35.33 11.20
C GLN A 28 20.09 34.67 12.41
N HIS A 29 20.80 34.62 13.54
CA HIS A 29 20.19 34.45 14.86
C HIS A 29 19.56 35.77 15.30
N PRO A 30 18.44 35.74 16.04
CA PRO A 30 18.57 36.07 17.45
C PRO A 30 17.74 35.20 18.42
N THR A 31 18.10 35.44 19.68
CA THR A 31 17.75 34.95 21.02
C THR A 31 16.29 34.61 21.38
N HIS A 32 16.17 33.50 22.14
CA HIS A 32 15.30 33.19 23.30
C HIS A 32 13.88 33.81 23.39
N ASP A 33 12.84 32.97 23.23
CA ASP A 33 11.81 32.77 24.26
C ASP A 33 10.90 31.55 23.98
N GLN A 34 10.44 30.92 25.06
CA GLN A 34 9.63 29.71 25.10
C GLN A 34 8.17 29.99 24.70
N GLN A 35 7.59 29.20 23.76
CA GLN A 35 6.20 28.72 23.83
C GLN A 35 5.82 27.81 22.62
N SER A 36 5.17 26.69 22.97
CA SER A 36 4.36 25.77 22.15
C SER A 36 4.58 25.73 20.63
N ARG A 37 5.32 24.72 20.13
CA ARG A 37 5.15 24.26 18.75
C ARG A 37 3.95 23.30 18.68
N ASN A 38 2.88 23.78 18.07
CA ASN A 38 1.75 22.99 17.60
C ASN A 38 2.26 21.77 16.80
N GLU A 39 2.11 20.57 17.35
CA GLU A 39 2.16 19.31 16.60
C GLU A 39 0.95 19.31 15.64
N GLN A 40 1.13 19.80 14.41
CA GLN A 40 0.11 19.62 13.37
C GLN A 40 0.00 18.13 13.03
N PRO A 41 -1.20 17.51 13.14
CA PRO A 41 -1.38 16.12 12.77
C PRO A 41 -1.24 15.99 11.25
N ARG A 42 -0.40 15.07 10.78
CA ARG A 42 -0.36 14.67 9.36
C ARG A 42 -1.67 13.98 9.01
N VAL A 43 -2.59 14.72 8.41
CA VAL A 43 -3.85 14.20 7.87
C VAL A 43 -3.51 13.40 6.61
N LEU A 44 -3.57 12.07 6.69
CA LEU A 44 -3.72 11.24 5.49
C LEU A 44 -5.18 11.35 5.07
N LEU A 45 -5.48 12.17 4.06
CA LEU A 45 -6.82 12.29 3.52
C LEU A 45 -7.27 10.95 2.90
N PRO A 46 -8.54 10.56 3.04
CA PRO A 46 -9.09 9.38 2.38
C PRO A 46 -9.35 9.72 0.92
N ILE A 47 -9.06 8.80 0.01
CA ILE A 47 -9.59 8.88 -1.35
C ILE A 47 -11.08 8.49 -1.24
N GLN A 48 -11.97 9.48 -1.12
CA GLN A 48 -13.36 9.32 -1.53
C GLN A 48 -13.51 9.77 -2.98
N PRO A 49 -14.35 9.13 -3.81
CA PRO A 49 -14.75 9.73 -5.08
C PRO A 49 -15.54 11.01 -4.79
N PHE A 50 -14.94 12.16 -5.09
CA PHE A 50 -15.53 13.48 -4.93
C PHE A 50 -16.74 13.64 -5.86
N GLN A 51 -17.88 14.09 -5.33
CA GLN A 51 -18.99 14.60 -6.14
C GLN A 51 -19.00 16.14 -6.07
N PRO A 52 -18.89 16.85 -7.20
CA PRO A 52 -18.69 18.30 -7.20
C PRO A 52 -19.97 19.07 -6.88
N PRO A 53 -19.92 20.12 -6.04
CA PRO A 53 -20.97 21.13 -5.99
C PRO A 53 -20.93 21.99 -7.26
N SER A 54 -22.13 22.29 -7.76
CA SER A 54 -22.37 23.13 -8.92
C SER A 54 -21.92 24.57 -8.66
N ASN A 55 -21.13 25.10 -9.61
CA ASN A 55 -20.80 26.52 -9.83
C ASN A 55 -19.45 27.02 -9.27
N HIS A 56 -18.36 26.76 -10.00
CA HIS A 56 -17.39 27.80 -10.38
C HIS A 56 -16.55 27.35 -11.59
N ARG A 57 -16.40 28.26 -12.58
CA ARG A 57 -16.33 27.93 -14.01
C ARG A 57 -14.93 27.75 -14.63
N LEU A 58 -13.80 27.64 -13.90
CA LEU A 58 -12.47 27.70 -14.56
C LEU A 58 -11.31 26.80 -14.04
N LEU A 59 -11.55 25.77 -13.21
CA LEU A 59 -10.50 24.79 -12.83
C LEU A 59 -10.98 23.32 -12.85
N GLN A 60 -12.04 23.01 -13.59
CA GLN A 60 -12.63 21.67 -13.65
C GLN A 60 -12.01 20.80 -14.75
N LYS A 61 -10.73 20.44 -14.61
CA LYS A 61 -10.28 19.11 -15.05
C LYS A 61 -9.44 18.53 -13.90
N PHE A 62 -10.19 17.79 -13.08
CA PHE A 62 -9.87 17.18 -11.81
C PHE A 62 -8.42 16.68 -11.71
N TYR A 63 -7.57 17.42 -11.00
CA TYR A 63 -6.33 16.89 -10.45
C TYR A 63 -6.54 16.71 -8.95
N VAL A 64 -6.46 15.47 -8.46
CA VAL A 64 -6.33 15.27 -7.01
C VAL A 64 -4.85 15.48 -6.70
N ILE A 65 -4.56 16.42 -5.80
CA ILE A 65 -3.20 16.76 -5.38
C ILE A 65 -3.02 16.27 -3.95
N LEU A 66 -2.12 15.31 -3.75
CA LEU A 66 -1.82 14.75 -2.44
C LEU A 66 -0.36 15.02 -2.05
N PRO A 67 -0.05 15.29 -0.78
CA PRO A 67 1.33 15.32 -0.33
C PRO A 67 1.94 13.92 -0.43
N ALA A 68 3.08 13.81 -1.09
CA ALA A 68 3.85 12.59 -1.17
C ALA A 68 4.73 12.40 0.09
N ARG A 69 5.24 11.19 0.29
CA ARG A 69 6.29 10.95 1.29
C ARG A 69 7.55 11.72 0.85
N GLN A 70 8.26 12.32 1.82
CA GLN A 70 9.51 13.09 1.61
C GLN A 70 9.35 14.48 0.97
N GLY A 71 8.15 15.09 1.00
CA GLY A 71 7.97 16.50 0.59
C GLY A 71 7.63 16.71 -0.89
N GLY A 72 7.42 15.63 -1.66
CA GLY A 72 6.86 15.71 -3.01
C GLY A 72 5.35 15.90 -3.04
N ILE A 73 4.80 15.99 -4.25
CA ILE A 73 3.39 16.15 -4.55
C ILE A 73 2.96 15.04 -5.52
N GLU A 74 1.97 14.23 -5.17
CA GLU A 74 1.32 13.31 -6.10
C GLU A 74 0.14 14.00 -6.78
N VAL A 75 0.14 13.96 -8.12
CA VAL A 75 -0.93 14.49 -8.96
C VAL A 75 -1.60 13.33 -9.68
N PHE A 76 -2.90 13.16 -9.44
CA PHE A 76 -3.71 12.16 -10.12
C PHE A 76 -4.31 12.77 -11.38
N CYS A 77 -3.99 12.16 -12.52
CA CYS A 77 -4.50 12.55 -13.83
C CYS A 77 -5.38 11.42 -14.36
N TYR A 78 -6.50 11.78 -15.00
CA TYR A 78 -7.45 10.81 -15.55
C TYR A 78 -7.05 10.31 -16.93
N THR A 79 -6.29 11.09 -17.68
CA THR A 79 -5.86 10.73 -19.04
C THR A 79 -4.37 11.03 -19.26
N GLN A 80 -3.80 10.36 -20.26
CA GLN A 80 -2.43 10.65 -20.70
C GLN A 80 -2.31 12.08 -21.27
N GLU A 81 -3.39 12.61 -21.86
CA GLU A 81 -3.43 13.99 -22.36
C GLU A 81 -3.33 15.01 -21.22
N ASP A 82 -3.98 14.75 -20.08
CA ASP A 82 -3.89 15.62 -18.89
C ASP A 82 -2.47 15.59 -18.29
N ILE A 83 -1.79 14.44 -18.31
CA ILE A 83 -0.38 14.35 -17.91
C ILE A 83 0.49 15.24 -18.80
N ASN A 84 0.32 15.14 -20.13
CA ASN A 84 1.12 15.90 -21.08
C ASN A 84 0.87 17.41 -20.90
N LYS A 85 -0.40 17.83 -20.74
CA LYS A 85 -0.76 19.23 -20.45
C LYS A 85 -0.15 19.73 -19.14
N LEU A 86 -0.17 18.91 -18.08
CA LEU A 86 0.47 19.26 -16.82
C LEU A 86 1.97 19.51 -17.01
N GLN A 87 2.66 18.64 -17.76
CA GLN A 87 4.08 18.81 -18.09
C GLN A 87 4.33 20.11 -18.88
N GLU A 88 3.48 20.43 -19.85
CA GLU A 88 3.58 21.70 -20.60
C GLU A 88 3.38 22.92 -19.69
N TYR A 89 2.41 22.90 -18.78
CA TYR A 89 2.18 23.99 -17.82
C TYR A 89 3.37 24.17 -16.88
N MET A 90 3.98 23.08 -16.43
CA MET A 90 5.18 23.14 -15.59
C MET A 90 6.37 23.77 -16.32
N GLN A 91 6.58 23.42 -17.60
CA GLN A 91 7.62 24.01 -18.43
C GLN A 91 7.37 25.52 -18.63
N LYS A 92 6.13 25.93 -18.90
CA LYS A 92 5.77 27.35 -19.06
C LYS A 92 5.93 28.16 -17.78
N ALA A 93 5.72 27.54 -16.62
CA ALA A 93 5.85 28.17 -15.31
C ALA A 93 7.30 28.16 -14.76
N ASP A 94 8.28 27.65 -15.52
CA ASP A 94 9.69 27.50 -15.11
C ASP A 94 9.87 26.77 -13.77
N VAL A 95 8.99 25.79 -13.49
CA VAL A 95 9.07 24.98 -12.28
C VAL A 95 10.05 23.83 -12.52
N GLN A 96 11.25 23.94 -11.93
CA GLN A 96 12.23 22.85 -11.94
C GLN A 96 11.85 21.79 -10.91
N ALA A 97 11.21 20.71 -11.38
CA ALA A 97 10.81 19.58 -10.56
C ALA A 97 11.09 18.26 -11.28
N ASP A 98 11.49 17.24 -10.52
CA ASP A 98 11.64 15.87 -11.03
C ASP A 98 10.25 15.23 -11.14
N VAL A 99 9.72 15.16 -12.35
CA VAL A 99 8.42 14.54 -12.64
C VAL A 99 8.64 13.07 -12.95
N LYS A 100 8.24 12.18 -12.05
CA LYS A 100 8.27 10.74 -12.25
C LYS A 100 6.87 10.18 -12.32
N ARG A 101 6.54 9.53 -13.44
CA ARG A 101 5.33 8.73 -13.51
C ARG A 101 5.44 7.58 -12.51
N ARG A 102 4.40 7.39 -11.69
CA ARG A 102 4.39 6.26 -10.77
C ARG A 102 4.01 5.01 -11.55
N GLU A 103 5.00 4.15 -11.78
CA GLU A 103 4.76 2.86 -12.41
C GLU A 103 4.02 1.93 -11.44
N LYS A 104 3.15 1.09 -12.01
CA LYS A 104 2.54 0.01 -11.25
C LYS A 104 3.62 -0.99 -10.86
N ARG A 105 3.55 -1.50 -9.65
CA ARG A 105 4.47 -2.58 -9.24
C ARG A 105 4.06 -3.87 -9.92
N ARG A 106 5.04 -4.75 -10.15
CA ARG A 106 4.78 -6.12 -10.58
C ARG A 106 4.05 -6.92 -9.49
N PRO A 107 3.22 -7.90 -9.89
CA PRO A 107 2.48 -8.74 -8.99
C PRO A 107 3.43 -9.71 -8.29
N ARG A 108 3.03 -10.13 -7.09
CA ARG A 108 3.87 -10.99 -6.24
C ARG A 108 3.05 -12.14 -5.72
N CYS A 109 3.64 -13.32 -5.72
CA CYS A 109 3.10 -14.48 -5.04
C CYS A 109 3.95 -14.82 -3.82
N ALA A 110 3.32 -15.55 -2.91
CA ALA A 110 3.97 -16.17 -1.79
C ALA A 110 3.84 -17.69 -1.91
N ILE A 111 4.95 -18.38 -1.73
CA ILE A 111 4.99 -19.83 -1.56
C ILE A 111 5.21 -20.11 -0.08
N HIS A 112 4.23 -20.75 0.55
CA HIS A 112 4.19 -20.99 1.99
C HIS A 112 4.77 -22.35 2.36
N ASP A 113 5.15 -22.47 3.62
CA ASP A 113 5.63 -23.70 4.25
C ASP A 113 6.86 -24.26 3.52
N VAL A 114 7.80 -23.44 3.08
CA VAL A 114 9.04 -23.93 2.44
C VAL A 114 10.13 -24.16 3.49
N SER A 115 10.93 -25.22 3.37
CA SER A 115 12.10 -25.43 4.23
C SER A 115 13.10 -24.27 4.08
N GLU A 116 13.69 -23.81 5.19
CA GLU A 116 14.74 -22.76 5.18
C GLU A 116 15.98 -23.14 4.35
N GLN A 117 16.18 -24.44 4.09
CA GLN A 117 17.29 -24.98 3.32
C GLN A 117 17.08 -24.88 1.81
N ILE A 118 15.82 -24.84 1.35
CA ILE A 118 15.48 -24.76 -0.07
C ILE A 118 15.85 -23.38 -0.59
N LYS A 119 16.59 -23.36 -1.69
CA LYS A 119 17.05 -22.13 -2.36
C LYS A 119 16.02 -21.64 -3.37
N SER A 120 16.14 -20.36 -3.74
CA SER A 120 15.26 -19.74 -4.72
C SER A 120 15.29 -20.42 -6.08
N GLU A 121 16.45 -20.90 -6.51
CA GLU A 121 16.65 -21.44 -7.86
C GLU A 121 15.82 -22.72 -8.08
N GLU A 122 15.73 -23.56 -7.05
CA GLU A 122 14.95 -24.78 -7.06
C GLU A 122 13.45 -24.50 -7.15
N LEU A 123 12.96 -23.51 -6.38
CA LEU A 123 11.56 -23.09 -6.44
C LEU A 123 11.18 -22.49 -7.79
N ILE A 124 12.07 -21.69 -8.38
CA ILE A 124 11.83 -21.13 -9.71
C ILE A 124 11.83 -22.23 -10.77
N ALA A 125 12.76 -23.17 -10.70
CA ALA A 125 12.81 -24.30 -11.64
C ALA A 125 11.51 -25.10 -11.60
N GLU A 126 11.01 -25.41 -10.40
CA GLU A 126 9.75 -26.12 -10.21
C GLU A 126 8.53 -25.31 -10.68
N LEU A 127 8.48 -24.01 -10.34
CA LEU A 127 7.41 -23.13 -10.81
C LEU A 127 7.38 -23.04 -12.33
N SER A 128 8.54 -22.89 -12.95
CA SER A 128 8.70 -22.82 -14.40
C SER A 128 8.29 -24.10 -15.09
N ALA A 129 8.69 -25.25 -14.55
CA ALA A 129 8.31 -26.55 -15.07
C ALA A 129 6.80 -26.78 -14.96
N THR A 130 6.21 -26.49 -13.80
CA THR A 130 4.77 -26.71 -13.56
C THR A 130 3.87 -25.73 -14.33
N ALA A 131 4.30 -24.48 -14.47
CA ALA A 131 3.55 -23.46 -15.21
C ALA A 131 3.83 -23.48 -16.73
N GLU A 132 4.80 -24.28 -17.19
CA GLU A 132 5.28 -24.30 -18.59
C GLU A 132 5.75 -22.93 -19.09
N VAL A 133 6.48 -22.18 -18.24
CA VAL A 133 6.99 -20.83 -18.56
C VAL A 133 8.45 -20.66 -18.17
N SER A 134 9.12 -19.72 -18.84
CA SER A 134 10.55 -19.47 -18.63
C SER A 134 10.86 -18.87 -17.24
N ALA A 135 11.97 -19.34 -16.65
CA ALA A 135 12.44 -18.94 -15.32
C ALA A 135 12.73 -17.44 -15.17
N ASN A 136 13.11 -16.76 -16.27
CA ASN A 136 13.38 -15.32 -16.28
C ASN A 136 12.14 -14.44 -16.02
N LEU A 137 10.94 -15.02 -16.04
CA LEU A 137 9.69 -14.33 -15.70
C LEU A 137 9.45 -14.23 -14.19
N TYR A 138 10.31 -14.88 -13.41
CA TYR A 138 10.29 -14.87 -11.95
C TYR A 138 11.50 -14.15 -11.38
N LYS A 139 11.27 -13.36 -10.34
CA LYS A 139 12.30 -12.69 -9.57
C LYS A 139 12.10 -12.97 -8.07
N PRO A 140 12.92 -13.81 -7.44
CA PRO A 140 12.90 -14.01 -6.00
C PRO A 140 13.24 -12.69 -5.30
N LEU A 141 12.47 -12.34 -4.27
CA LEU A 141 12.69 -11.09 -3.53
C LEU A 141 13.31 -11.36 -2.16
N PHE A 142 12.58 -12.02 -1.28
CA PHE A 142 12.99 -12.28 0.10
C PHE A 142 12.15 -13.38 0.72
N ARG A 143 12.57 -13.80 1.93
CA ARG A 143 11.86 -14.78 2.76
C ARG A 143 11.26 -14.12 3.98
N LEU A 144 10.10 -14.60 4.41
CA LEU A 144 9.50 -14.26 5.70
C LEU A 144 9.46 -15.51 6.58
N LYS A 145 9.73 -15.36 7.88
CA LYS A 145 9.61 -16.47 8.82
C LYS A 145 8.15 -16.83 9.03
N GLU A 146 7.86 -18.11 9.09
CA GLU A 146 6.54 -18.61 9.44
C GLU A 146 6.44 -19.01 10.91
N ARG A 147 5.22 -19.34 11.35
CA ARG A 147 4.96 -19.81 12.72
C ARG A 147 5.63 -21.16 13.00
N ARG A 148 5.75 -22.01 11.98
CA ARG A 148 6.42 -23.31 12.12
C ARG A 148 7.94 -23.12 12.14
N PRO A 149 8.67 -23.81 13.04
CA PRO A 149 10.12 -23.70 13.09
C PRO A 149 10.74 -24.21 11.78
N ASN A 150 11.82 -23.56 11.34
CA ASN A 150 12.58 -23.89 10.13
C ASN A 150 11.75 -23.83 8.83
N ARG A 151 10.61 -23.11 8.84
CA ARG A 151 9.78 -22.88 7.66
C ARG A 151 9.68 -21.40 7.34
N VAL A 152 9.69 -21.11 6.05
CA VAL A 152 9.68 -19.78 5.47
C VAL A 152 8.66 -19.68 4.37
N GLN A 153 8.14 -18.47 4.23
CA GLN A 153 7.35 -18.03 3.10
C GLN A 153 8.28 -17.34 2.11
N TRP A 154 8.39 -17.87 0.90
CA TRP A 154 9.15 -17.24 -0.19
C TRP A 154 8.29 -16.23 -0.94
N ILE A 155 8.78 -15.00 -1.08
CA ILE A 155 8.12 -13.96 -1.87
C ILE A 155 8.79 -13.86 -3.22
N ILE A 156 8.00 -14.09 -4.28
CA ILE A 156 8.45 -14.05 -5.67
C ILE A 156 7.65 -12.99 -6.41
N GLU A 157 8.36 -12.16 -7.16
CA GLU A 157 7.77 -11.23 -8.11
C GLU A 157 7.69 -11.88 -9.48
N CYS A 158 6.56 -11.71 -10.16
CA CYS A 158 6.27 -12.32 -11.45
C CYS A 158 5.94 -11.24 -12.48
N THR A 159 6.09 -11.54 -13.77
CA THR A 159 5.46 -10.71 -14.80
C THR A 159 3.93 -10.86 -14.75
N ASN A 160 3.20 -9.85 -15.21
CA ASN A 160 1.74 -9.88 -15.35
C ASN A 160 1.26 -11.10 -16.15
N THR A 161 1.95 -11.41 -17.25
CA THR A 161 1.63 -12.52 -18.16
C THR A 161 1.53 -13.89 -17.47
N VAL A 162 2.37 -14.17 -16.46
CA VAL A 162 2.43 -15.49 -15.80
C VAL A 162 1.72 -15.53 -14.46
N PHE A 163 1.40 -14.38 -13.87
CA PHE A 163 0.88 -14.32 -12.52
C PHE A 163 -0.45 -15.08 -12.37
N ALA A 164 -1.36 -14.93 -13.33
CA ALA A 164 -2.64 -15.64 -13.31
C ALA A 164 -2.47 -17.16 -13.40
N ALA A 165 -1.51 -17.66 -14.20
CA ALA A 165 -1.21 -19.07 -14.30
C ALA A 165 -0.67 -19.62 -12.96
N VAL A 166 0.27 -18.91 -12.34
CA VAL A 166 0.85 -19.28 -11.04
C VAL A 166 -0.19 -19.34 -9.93
N LEU A 167 -1.12 -18.38 -9.87
CA LEU A 167 -2.19 -18.43 -8.88
C LEU A 167 -3.21 -19.56 -9.16
N LYS A 168 -3.41 -19.94 -10.42
CA LYS A 168 -4.27 -21.08 -10.78
C LYS A 168 -3.67 -22.42 -10.35
N LEU A 169 -2.35 -22.56 -10.32
CA LEU A 169 -1.68 -23.77 -9.84
C LEU A 169 -2.04 -24.10 -8.39
N ARG A 170 -2.23 -23.07 -7.54
CA ARG A 170 -2.52 -23.15 -6.09
C ARG A 170 -1.44 -23.81 -5.24
N LYS A 171 -0.70 -24.77 -5.79
CA LYS A 171 0.36 -25.51 -5.11
C LYS A 171 1.50 -25.83 -6.08
N ILE A 172 2.71 -25.92 -5.54
CA ILE A 172 3.85 -26.57 -6.17
C ILE A 172 4.37 -27.68 -5.26
N TYR A 173 5.22 -28.55 -5.78
CA TYR A 173 5.83 -29.63 -5.02
C TYR A 173 7.34 -29.51 -5.10
N THR A 174 8.03 -29.44 -3.97
CA THR A 174 9.48 -29.65 -3.95
C THR A 174 9.76 -30.89 -3.11
N ASP A 175 10.65 -31.74 -3.60
CA ASP A 175 10.88 -33.10 -3.10
C ASP A 175 9.55 -33.90 -3.03
N TRP A 176 8.96 -33.95 -1.84
CA TRP A 176 7.73 -34.68 -1.51
C TRP A 176 6.79 -33.83 -0.66
N GLN A 177 6.95 -32.51 -0.68
CA GLN A 177 6.18 -31.56 0.11
C GLN A 177 5.38 -30.63 -0.79
N ALA A 178 4.10 -30.49 -0.49
CA ALA A 178 3.20 -29.58 -1.19
C ALA A 178 3.26 -28.20 -0.53
N HIS A 179 3.54 -27.17 -1.33
CA HIS A 179 3.61 -25.78 -0.88
C HIS A 179 2.47 -24.98 -1.48
N THR A 180 1.71 -24.27 -0.65
CA THR A 180 0.61 -23.43 -1.13
C THR A 180 1.13 -22.13 -1.73
N ILE A 181 0.52 -21.72 -2.84
CA ILE A 181 0.79 -20.46 -3.51
C ILE A 181 -0.38 -19.52 -3.25
N THR A 182 -0.09 -18.31 -2.75
CA THR A 182 -1.09 -17.24 -2.62
C THR A 182 -0.59 -15.95 -3.22
N GLU A 183 -1.50 -15.01 -3.46
CA GLU A 183 -1.12 -13.64 -3.73
C GLU A 183 -0.41 -13.01 -2.52
N PHE A 184 0.61 -12.19 -2.77
CA PHE A 184 1.31 -11.42 -1.76
C PHE A 184 1.17 -9.91 -1.99
N LEU A 185 0.27 -9.28 -1.23
CA LEU A 185 0.03 -7.84 -1.31
C LEU A 185 1.13 -7.02 -0.61
N GLY A 186 1.81 -7.59 0.39
CA GLY A 186 2.85 -6.89 1.15
C GLY A 186 2.33 -5.74 2.01
N ILE A 187 1.07 -5.81 2.44
CA ILE A 187 0.47 -4.84 3.36
C ILE A 187 1.10 -5.05 4.74
N LYS A 188 1.83 -4.04 5.20
CA LYS A 188 2.48 -4.05 6.51
C LYS A 188 1.49 -3.57 7.56
N ILE A 189 1.41 -4.27 8.68
CA ILE A 189 0.69 -3.83 9.88
C ILE A 189 1.73 -3.48 10.93
N CYS A 190 1.63 -2.29 11.50
CA CYS A 190 2.51 -1.88 12.58
C CYS A 190 2.05 -2.50 13.90
N PHE A 191 2.83 -3.40 14.50
CA PHE A 191 2.43 -4.02 15.78
C PHE A 191 2.40 -3.08 16.99
N LYS A 192 2.81 -1.80 16.84
CA LYS A 192 2.69 -0.77 17.86
C LYS A 192 1.39 0.02 17.77
N CYS A 193 1.04 0.57 16.60
CA CYS A 193 -0.17 1.39 16.43
C CYS A 193 -1.29 0.69 15.64
N GLN A 194 -1.05 -0.51 15.14
CA GLN A 194 -1.93 -1.33 14.28
C GLN A 194 -2.31 -0.71 12.93
N GLN A 195 -1.79 0.47 12.59
CA GLN A 195 -2.01 1.10 11.29
C GLN A 195 -1.25 0.39 10.17
N PHE A 196 -1.77 0.54 8.95
CA PHE A 196 -1.16 -0.03 7.75
C PHE A 196 0.02 0.79 7.22
N GLY A 197 0.90 0.15 6.46
CA GLY A 197 1.89 0.81 5.60
C GLY A 197 3.25 1.08 6.23
N HIS A 198 3.47 0.73 7.51
CA HIS A 198 4.77 0.79 8.17
C HIS A 198 4.96 -0.36 9.17
N LEU A 199 6.21 -0.63 9.53
CA LEU A 199 6.59 -1.59 10.56
C LEU A 199 6.83 -0.86 11.90
N GLN A 200 6.86 -1.61 13.00
CA GLN A 200 6.99 -1.06 14.36
C GLN A 200 8.28 -0.25 14.58
N ASP A 201 9.39 -0.66 13.97
CA ASP A 201 10.69 0.03 13.99
C ASP A 201 10.63 1.45 13.38
N LYS A 202 9.71 1.67 12.44
CA LYS A 202 9.47 2.96 11.77
C LYS A 202 8.26 3.72 12.33
N CYS A 203 7.70 3.26 13.45
CA CYS A 203 6.50 3.86 14.03
C CYS A 203 6.84 5.11 14.84
N GLN A 204 6.22 6.24 14.50
CA GLN A 204 6.35 7.51 15.21
C GLN A 204 5.36 7.67 16.37
N SER A 205 4.40 6.75 16.53
CA SER A 205 3.44 6.82 17.64
C SER A 205 4.16 6.71 18.97
N LYS A 206 3.88 7.63 19.90
CA LYS A 206 4.32 7.53 21.31
C LYS A 206 3.52 6.48 22.08
N LYS A 207 2.36 6.05 21.56
CA LYS A 207 1.40 5.14 22.19
C LYS A 207 1.41 3.76 21.54
N THR A 208 1.15 2.73 22.33
CA THR A 208 0.91 1.36 21.87
C THR A 208 -0.58 1.05 21.95
N PHE A 209 -1.14 0.51 20.87
CA PHE A 209 -2.55 0.17 20.74
C PHE A 209 -2.73 -1.35 20.61
N CYS A 210 -3.70 -1.87 21.33
CA CYS A 210 -4.04 -3.29 21.34
C CYS A 210 -4.67 -3.70 20.01
N ALA A 211 -4.15 -4.77 19.41
CA ALA A 211 -4.65 -5.32 18.14
C ALA A 211 -6.07 -5.91 18.25
N TYR A 212 -6.53 -6.24 19.47
CA TYR A 212 -7.85 -6.83 19.70
C TYR A 212 -8.92 -5.80 20.02
N CYS A 213 -8.65 -4.84 20.92
CA CYS A 213 -9.66 -3.91 21.44
C CYS A 213 -9.37 -2.42 21.20
N ALA A 214 -8.34 -2.08 20.42
CA ALA A 214 -7.94 -0.71 20.10
C ALA A 214 -7.60 0.21 21.31
N ARG A 215 -7.49 -0.30 22.53
CA ARG A 215 -7.10 0.46 23.74
C ARG A 215 -5.59 0.50 23.95
N LEU A 216 -5.13 1.36 24.87
CA LEU A 216 -3.72 1.64 25.13
C LEU A 216 -3.02 0.57 25.99
N HIS A 217 -2.74 -0.60 25.40
CA HIS A 217 -1.94 -1.67 26.00
C HIS A 217 -1.44 -2.64 24.92
N ASN A 218 -0.52 -3.54 25.27
CA ASN A 218 -0.12 -4.64 24.40
C ASN A 218 -1.23 -5.70 24.32
N VAL A 219 -1.46 -6.32 23.17
CA VAL A 219 -2.49 -7.37 23.01
C VAL A 219 -2.35 -8.53 24.01
N LYS A 220 -1.13 -8.82 24.48
CA LYS A 220 -0.87 -9.85 25.51
C LYS A 220 -1.49 -9.52 26.87
N ASP A 221 -1.70 -8.24 27.16
CA ASP A 221 -2.27 -7.75 28.43
C ASP A 221 -3.78 -7.45 28.29
N CYS A 222 -4.39 -7.81 27.16
CA CYS A 222 -5.77 -7.46 26.87
C CYS A 222 -6.76 -8.29 27.70
N ARG A 223 -7.72 -7.60 28.34
CA ARG A 223 -8.83 -8.20 29.10
C ARG A 223 -10.21 -7.77 28.60
N ALA A 224 -10.28 -7.21 27.39
CA ALA A 224 -11.55 -6.77 26.82
C ALA A 224 -12.37 -7.98 26.35
N GLU A 225 -13.67 -7.97 26.61
CA GLU A 225 -14.60 -9.00 26.14
C GLU A 225 -15.06 -8.76 24.69
N MET A 226 -15.01 -7.50 24.24
CA MET A 226 -15.43 -7.09 22.90
C MET A 226 -14.23 -6.59 22.10
N ALA A 227 -14.13 -7.09 20.86
CA ALA A 227 -13.13 -6.65 19.91
C ALA A 227 -13.47 -5.26 19.34
N ALA A 228 -12.44 -4.49 19.00
CA ALA A 228 -12.57 -3.23 18.31
C ALA A 228 -11.35 -2.98 17.42
N CYS A 229 -11.61 -2.63 16.16
CA CYS A 229 -10.61 -2.36 15.17
C CYS A 229 -10.28 -0.86 15.14
N ILE A 230 -9.06 -0.51 15.49
CA ILE A 230 -8.60 0.88 15.47
C ILE A 230 -8.67 1.48 14.06
N ASN A 231 -8.34 0.72 13.02
CA ASN A 231 -8.33 1.23 11.65
C ASN A 231 -9.74 1.57 11.15
N CYS A 232 -10.73 0.70 11.41
CA CYS A 232 -12.12 0.97 11.04
C CYS A 232 -12.70 2.09 11.92
N GLY A 233 -12.43 2.08 13.22
CA GLY A 233 -12.87 3.14 14.13
C GLY A 233 -12.30 4.51 13.76
N ASP A 234 -11.01 4.59 13.44
CA ASP A 234 -10.36 5.83 13.00
C ASP A 234 -10.89 6.28 11.63
N SER A 235 -11.09 5.35 10.69
CA SER A 235 -11.69 5.65 9.39
C SER A 235 -13.09 6.24 9.55
N ASN A 236 -13.91 5.68 10.45
CA ASN A 236 -15.26 6.19 10.70
C ASN A 236 -15.22 7.61 11.28
N LYS A 237 -14.33 7.86 12.24
CA LYS A 237 -14.17 9.17 12.88
C LYS A 237 -13.60 10.24 11.95
N GLN A 238 -12.58 9.90 11.17
CA GLN A 238 -11.84 10.86 10.36
C GLN A 238 -12.52 11.11 9.01
N PHE A 239 -13.14 10.08 8.44
CA PHE A 239 -13.58 10.08 7.04
C PHE A 239 -15.07 9.80 6.87
N GLY A 240 -15.83 9.72 7.97
CA GLY A 240 -17.26 9.41 7.93
C GLY A 240 -17.56 8.05 7.30
N THR A 241 -16.61 7.10 7.33
CA THR A 241 -16.95 5.75 6.88
C THR A 241 -17.93 5.11 7.84
N HIS A 242 -18.76 4.19 7.34
CA HIS A 242 -19.71 3.40 8.13
C HIS A 242 -19.22 1.95 8.24
N PHE A 243 -17.93 1.76 8.49
CA PHE A 243 -17.37 0.42 8.62
C PHE A 243 -17.77 -0.20 9.95
N ASP A 244 -18.17 -1.47 9.91
CA ASP A 244 -18.17 -2.26 11.12
C ASP A 244 -16.74 -2.30 11.69
N TYR A 245 -16.63 -2.00 12.97
CA TYR A 245 -15.37 -1.94 13.70
C TYR A 245 -15.37 -2.89 14.90
N GLN A 246 -16.42 -3.68 15.12
CA GLN A 246 -16.52 -4.64 16.22
C GLN A 246 -15.81 -5.96 15.90
N HIS A 247 -14.55 -5.85 15.51
CA HIS A 247 -13.69 -6.98 15.14
C HIS A 247 -12.22 -6.64 15.45
N PRO A 248 -11.30 -7.61 15.59
CA PRO A 248 -9.90 -7.30 15.83
C PRO A 248 -9.22 -6.68 14.60
N ALA A 249 -8.12 -5.95 14.82
CA ALA A 249 -7.37 -5.29 13.73
C ALA A 249 -6.72 -6.27 12.74
N TYR A 250 -6.54 -7.53 13.13
CA TYR A 250 -6.00 -8.62 12.31
C TYR A 250 -7.08 -9.47 11.62
N ASP A 251 -8.35 -9.07 11.68
CA ASP A 251 -9.43 -9.76 10.97
C ASP A 251 -9.22 -9.71 9.45
N SER A 252 -9.30 -10.88 8.79
CA SER A 252 -9.19 -11.00 7.33
C SER A 252 -10.30 -10.26 6.57
N ASN A 253 -11.47 -10.08 7.19
CA ASN A 253 -12.63 -9.39 6.63
C ASN A 253 -12.70 -7.91 7.04
N CYS A 254 -11.67 -7.37 7.71
CA CYS A 254 -11.62 -5.96 8.08
C CYS A 254 -11.84 -5.04 6.86
N PRO A 255 -12.88 -4.17 6.85
CA PRO A 255 -13.16 -3.28 5.72
C PRO A 255 -12.00 -2.35 5.37
N SER A 256 -11.29 -1.84 6.38
CA SER A 256 -10.11 -0.99 6.18
C SER A 256 -8.93 -1.76 5.56
N TYR A 257 -8.78 -3.04 5.92
CA TYR A 257 -7.79 -3.92 5.30
C TYR A 257 -8.16 -4.22 3.84
N GLN A 258 -9.42 -4.57 3.57
CA GLN A 258 -9.92 -4.83 2.22
C GLN A 258 -9.75 -3.62 1.30
N ARG A 259 -10.04 -2.41 1.80
CA ARG A 259 -9.76 -1.16 1.06
C ARG A 259 -8.27 -0.99 0.77
N THR A 260 -7.41 -1.25 1.75
CA THR A 260 -5.95 -1.19 1.55
C THR A 260 -5.48 -2.21 0.52
N ALA A 261 -6.01 -3.44 0.56
CA ALA A 261 -5.75 -4.49 -0.41
C ALA A 261 -6.19 -4.11 -1.82
N TYR A 262 -7.40 -3.56 -1.96
CA TYR A 262 -7.89 -3.03 -3.22
C TYR A 262 -6.97 -1.96 -3.79
N ASN A 263 -6.52 -1.00 -2.97
CA ASN A 263 -5.59 0.04 -3.39
C ASN A 263 -4.22 -0.51 -3.83
N VAL A 264 -3.71 -1.55 -3.16
CA VAL A 264 -2.49 -2.24 -3.61
C VAL A 264 -2.72 -2.88 -4.98
N ARG A 265 -3.87 -3.53 -5.19
CA ARG A 265 -4.20 -4.19 -6.45
C ARG A 265 -4.35 -3.20 -7.61
N LEU A 266 -4.97 -2.05 -7.39
CA LEU A 266 -5.05 -0.97 -8.39
C LEU A 266 -3.67 -0.48 -8.84
N ASN A 267 -2.71 -0.47 -7.92
CA ASN A 267 -1.33 -0.06 -8.16
C ASN A 267 -0.41 -1.23 -8.56
N THR A 268 -0.98 -2.41 -8.84
CA THR A 268 -0.26 -3.60 -9.29
C THR A 268 -0.62 -3.89 -10.75
N GLU A 269 0.37 -4.26 -11.55
CA GLU A 269 0.22 -4.63 -12.94
C GLU A 269 -0.13 -6.12 -13.03
N TYR A 270 -1.42 -6.47 -12.91
CA TYR A 270 -1.87 -7.84 -13.13
C TYR A 270 -2.02 -8.18 -14.60
#